data_AF-A0A4U7EBH3-F1
#
_entry.id   AF-A0A4U7EBH3-F1
#
_cell.length_a   1.000
_cell.length_b   1.000
_cell.length_c   1.000
_cell.angle_alpha   90.00
_cell.angle_beta   90.00
_cell.angle_gamma   90.00
#
_symmetry.space_group_name_H-M   'P 1'
#
loop_
_entity.id
_entity.type
_entity.pdbx_description
1 polymer ?
#
loop_
_entity_poly.entity_id
_entity_poly.type
_entity_poly.pdbx_seq_one_letter_code
_entity_poly.pdbx_strand_id
1 'polypeptide(L)'
;MTRTDDDPPEWAKERAREMMAAEEADAEADGPADEDDADPHPDDERVPDVPVAAVDEAERLTRLAREAESAEPTPEIEEAAGQYRERRDALAAEYGYTARVRDEDDALVLYPDEWMEDGTVRLDRVEDTDRAVEVSLSGPGDADRYRQVAAYNEAVAEAVADREPDVHARTAETFAAFMSNHYVRPVDDATPAMRAEFREEYLVRNGWPTDEQLDAVDESLSVIESVAGDIDDPADDSADVDGSADDPA
;
A
#
# COMPACT_ATOMS: atom_id res chain seq x y z
N MET A 1 10.78 -53.15 -3.92
CA MET A 1 10.62 -53.26 -2.46
C MET A 1 11.73 -52.46 -1.83
N THR A 2 11.39 -51.37 -1.14
CA THR A 2 11.98 -50.93 0.14
C THR A 2 11.14 -49.74 0.59
N ARG A 3 10.13 -50.05 1.42
CA ARG A 3 9.53 -49.11 2.36
C ARG A 3 10.66 -48.70 3.30
N THR A 4 10.93 -47.41 3.43
CA THR A 4 11.72 -46.92 4.55
C THR A 4 10.72 -46.34 5.52
N ASP A 5 10.67 -46.93 6.71
CA ASP A 5 9.89 -46.49 7.85
C ASP A 5 10.24 -45.04 8.20
N ASP A 6 9.30 -44.13 7.96
CA ASP A 6 9.35 -42.72 8.33
C ASP A 6 8.89 -42.57 9.80
N ASP A 7 9.60 -43.25 10.70
CA ASP A 7 9.40 -43.04 12.12
C ASP A 7 10.26 -41.84 12.53
N PRO A 8 9.67 -40.72 12.97
CA PRO A 8 10.42 -39.52 13.27
C PRO A 8 11.48 -39.79 14.35
N PRO A 9 12.67 -39.18 14.24
CA PRO A 9 13.75 -39.42 15.18
C PRO A 9 13.32 -39.05 16.61
N GLU A 10 13.84 -39.77 17.61
CA GLU A 10 13.38 -39.70 19.00
C GLU A 10 13.41 -38.27 19.59
N TRP A 11 14.33 -37.41 19.13
CA TRP A 11 14.37 -36.00 19.55
C TRP A 11 13.12 -35.20 19.12
N ALA A 12 12.50 -35.55 17.98
CA ALA A 12 11.28 -34.91 17.48
C ALA A 12 10.05 -35.38 18.28
N LYS A 13 10.03 -36.65 18.71
CA LYS A 13 8.98 -37.20 19.59
C LYS A 13 9.04 -36.60 20.99
N GLU A 14 10.24 -36.36 21.50
CA GLU A 14 10.45 -35.73 22.81
C GLU A 14 9.99 -34.27 22.82
N ARG A 15 10.31 -33.51 21.76
CA ARG A 15 9.79 -32.14 21.58
C ARG A 15 8.27 -32.07 21.43
N ALA A 16 7.66 -33.00 20.72
CA ALA A 16 6.19 -33.05 20.59
C ALA A 16 5.50 -33.34 21.94
N ARG A 17 6.11 -34.17 22.80
CA ARG A 17 5.59 -34.40 24.17
C ARG A 17 5.76 -33.20 25.08
N GLU A 18 6.86 -32.47 24.95
CA GLU A 18 7.12 -31.24 25.71
C GLU A 18 6.10 -30.15 25.37
N MET A 19 5.77 -29.97 24.08
CA MET A 19 4.76 -29.01 23.61
C MET A 19 3.36 -29.34 24.13
N MET A 20 2.94 -30.62 24.05
CA MET A 20 1.61 -31.04 24.54
C MET A 20 1.47 -30.89 26.07
N ALA A 21 2.55 -31.11 26.83
CA ALA A 21 2.53 -30.94 28.28
C ALA A 21 2.48 -29.45 28.71
N ALA A 22 3.00 -28.54 27.88
CA ALA A 22 2.86 -27.10 28.09
C ALA A 22 1.43 -26.61 27.80
N GLU A 23 0.77 -27.20 26.80
CA GLU A 23 -0.62 -26.88 26.44
C GLU A 23 -1.64 -27.38 27.49
N GLU A 24 -1.41 -28.55 28.09
CA GLU A 24 -2.22 -29.05 29.22
C GLU A 24 -2.04 -28.20 30.49
N ALA A 25 -0.87 -27.59 30.70
CA ALA A 25 -0.61 -26.75 31.87
C ALA A 25 -1.28 -25.37 31.77
N ASP A 26 -1.53 -24.87 30.56
CA ASP A 26 -2.20 -23.58 30.32
C ASP A 26 -3.74 -23.70 30.41
N ALA A 27 -4.28 -24.89 30.12
CA ALA A 27 -5.73 -25.16 30.16
C ALA A 27 -6.32 -25.35 31.57
N GLU A 28 -5.49 -25.58 32.61
CA GLU A 28 -5.96 -25.75 34.00
C GLU A 28 -5.96 -24.45 34.83
N ALA A 29 -5.61 -23.30 34.23
CA ALA A 29 -5.52 -22.01 34.94
C ALA A 29 -6.82 -21.18 34.94
N ASP A 30 -7.84 -21.53 34.15
CA ASP A 30 -9.07 -20.74 34.03
C ASP A 30 -10.22 -21.39 34.82
N GLY A 31 -10.32 -21.00 36.10
CA GLY A 31 -11.47 -21.32 36.94
C GLY A 31 -12.69 -20.45 36.57
N PRO A 32 -13.93 -20.90 36.83
CA PRO A 32 -15.12 -20.19 36.38
C PRO A 32 -15.25 -18.88 37.15
N ALA A 33 -15.14 -17.76 36.45
CA ALA A 33 -15.43 -16.43 37.00
C ALA A 33 -16.95 -16.22 37.07
N ASP A 34 -17.38 -15.80 38.26
CA ASP A 34 -18.74 -15.45 38.62
C ASP A 34 -19.40 -14.46 37.64
N GLU A 35 -20.63 -14.78 37.24
CA GLU A 35 -21.60 -13.84 36.67
C GLU A 35 -22.16 -12.96 37.80
N ASP A 36 -21.70 -11.71 37.93
CA ASP A 36 -22.54 -10.55 38.26
C ASP A 36 -21.69 -9.27 38.39
N ASP A 37 -22.28 -8.16 37.95
CA ASP A 37 -21.82 -6.76 38.04
C ASP A 37 -20.80 -6.28 36.98
N ALA A 38 -21.31 -5.97 35.79
CA ALA A 38 -20.76 -4.92 34.94
C ALA A 38 -21.88 -3.98 34.49
N ASP A 39 -21.90 -2.80 35.12
CA ASP A 39 -22.53 -1.58 34.63
C ASP A 39 -22.20 -1.40 33.12
N PRO A 40 -23.15 -1.12 32.22
CA PRO A 40 -22.80 -0.85 30.83
C PRO A 40 -22.05 0.49 30.76
N HIS A 41 -20.71 0.42 30.69
CA HIS A 41 -19.89 1.53 30.22
C HIS A 41 -20.30 1.88 28.78
N PRO A 42 -20.60 3.15 28.45
CA PRO A 42 -21.02 3.53 27.10
C PRO A 42 -19.85 3.62 26.08
N ASP A 43 -18.66 3.12 26.39
CA ASP A 43 -17.42 3.45 25.65
C ASP A 43 -16.55 2.21 25.30
N ASP A 44 -17.14 1.06 24.99
CA ASP A 44 -16.36 -0.19 24.74
C ASP A 44 -16.29 -0.63 23.26
N GLU A 45 -16.71 0.19 22.28
CA GLU A 45 -16.72 -0.25 20.86
C GLU A 45 -16.75 0.89 19.83
N ARG A 46 -16.10 2.03 20.08
CA ARG A 46 -16.18 3.16 19.14
C ARG A 46 -15.20 3.01 17.98
N VAL A 47 -15.61 2.22 16.98
CA VAL A 47 -15.15 2.35 15.59
C VAL A 47 -15.29 3.83 15.17
N PRO A 48 -14.40 4.38 14.32
CA PRO A 48 -14.51 5.74 13.81
C PRO A 48 -15.95 6.13 13.47
N ASP A 49 -16.34 7.37 13.78
CA ASP A 49 -17.70 7.90 13.60
C ASP A 49 -18.10 8.07 12.12
N VAL A 50 -17.29 7.56 11.20
CA VAL A 50 -17.45 7.60 9.75
C VAL A 50 -17.75 6.19 9.20
N PRO A 51 -18.78 6.02 8.35
CA PRO A 51 -19.06 4.73 7.72
C PRO A 51 -17.91 4.27 6.82
N VAL A 52 -17.62 2.96 6.83
CA VAL A 52 -16.59 2.35 5.95
C VAL A 52 -16.76 2.73 4.49
N ALA A 53 -18.00 2.72 3.97
CA ALA A 53 -18.26 3.11 2.59
C ALA A 53 -17.88 4.58 2.26
N ALA A 54 -17.92 5.49 3.24
CA ALA A 54 -17.47 6.86 3.06
C ALA A 54 -15.94 6.95 3.09
N VAL A 55 -15.27 6.11 3.90
CA VAL A 55 -13.82 5.96 3.91
C VAL A 55 -13.33 5.44 2.56
N ASP A 56 -13.92 4.35 2.06
CA ASP A 56 -13.56 3.73 0.76
C ASP A 56 -13.75 4.73 -0.41
N GLU A 57 -14.82 5.52 -0.37
CA GLU A 57 -15.09 6.56 -1.36
C GLU A 57 -14.05 7.69 -1.28
N ALA A 58 -13.71 8.17 -0.06
CA ALA A 58 -12.70 9.20 0.14
C ALA A 58 -11.31 8.74 -0.31
N GLU A 59 -10.97 7.48 -0.05
CA GLU A 59 -9.76 6.81 -0.53
C GLU A 59 -9.74 6.77 -2.07
N ARG A 60 -10.82 6.30 -2.70
CA ARG A 60 -10.90 6.25 -4.18
C ARG A 60 -10.77 7.63 -4.80
N LEU A 61 -11.47 8.64 -4.27
CA LEU A 61 -11.37 10.02 -4.76
C LEU A 61 -9.95 10.58 -4.58
N THR A 62 -9.28 10.23 -3.48
CA THR A 62 -7.87 10.62 -3.26
C THR A 62 -6.96 9.99 -4.31
N ARG A 63 -7.17 8.72 -4.67
CA ARG A 63 -6.40 8.07 -5.73
C ARG A 63 -6.64 8.72 -7.10
N LEU A 64 -7.89 8.96 -7.46
CA LEU A 64 -8.24 9.63 -8.73
C LEU A 64 -7.63 11.03 -8.84
N ALA A 65 -7.60 11.79 -7.74
CA ALA A 65 -6.95 13.09 -7.71
C ALA A 65 -5.46 12.98 -8.04
N ARG A 66 -4.77 11.98 -7.48
CA ARG A 66 -3.33 11.79 -7.68
C ARG A 66 -3.00 11.24 -9.06
N GLU A 67 -3.80 10.30 -9.55
CA GLU A 67 -3.68 9.79 -10.91
C GLU A 67 -3.78 10.93 -11.93
N ALA A 68 -4.76 11.82 -11.76
CA ALA A 68 -4.86 13.03 -12.57
C ALA A 68 -3.64 13.95 -12.41
N GLU A 69 -3.11 14.13 -11.19
CA GLU A 69 -1.93 14.97 -10.94
C GLU A 69 -0.62 14.40 -11.51
N SER A 70 -0.54 13.07 -11.68
CA SER A 70 0.62 12.40 -12.28
C SER A 70 0.61 12.43 -13.81
N ALA A 71 -0.57 12.60 -14.42
CA ALA A 71 -0.70 12.70 -15.88
C ALA A 71 -0.19 14.05 -16.41
N GLU A 72 0.02 14.12 -17.73
CA GLU A 72 0.48 15.35 -18.40
C GLU A 72 -0.47 16.53 -18.10
N PRO A 73 0.02 17.65 -17.57
CA PRO A 73 -0.84 18.70 -17.04
C PRO A 73 -1.61 19.43 -18.14
N THR A 74 -2.93 19.28 -18.11
CA THR A 74 -3.89 20.04 -18.94
C THR A 74 -4.91 20.74 -18.04
N PRO A 75 -5.53 21.85 -18.49
CA PRO A 75 -6.58 22.52 -17.72
C PRO A 75 -7.72 21.57 -17.31
N GLU A 76 -8.07 20.62 -18.18
CA GLU A 76 -9.10 19.62 -17.94
C GLU A 76 -8.70 18.62 -16.84
N ILE A 77 -7.44 18.17 -16.84
CA ILE A 77 -6.89 17.26 -15.82
C ILE A 77 -6.76 17.98 -14.47
N GLU A 78 -6.27 19.22 -14.46
CA GLU A 78 -6.19 20.05 -13.24
C GLU A 78 -7.57 20.27 -12.63
N GLU A 79 -8.59 20.52 -13.46
CA GLU A 79 -9.98 20.66 -13.03
C GLU A 79 -10.52 19.35 -12.43
N ALA A 80 -10.28 18.21 -13.09
CA ALA A 80 -10.70 16.91 -12.61
C ALA A 80 -10.08 16.58 -11.24
N ALA A 81 -8.77 16.78 -11.07
CA ALA A 81 -8.08 16.60 -9.79
C ALA A 81 -8.70 17.49 -8.69
N GLY A 82 -9.01 18.74 -9.02
CA GLY A 82 -9.71 19.67 -8.12
C GLY A 82 -11.08 19.14 -7.68
N GLN A 83 -11.91 18.68 -8.63
CA GLN A 83 -13.23 18.13 -8.34
C GLN A 83 -13.18 16.89 -7.45
N TYR A 84 -12.20 16.00 -7.64
CA TYR A 84 -12.02 14.83 -6.79
C TYR A 84 -11.66 15.22 -5.35
N ARG A 85 -10.75 16.19 -5.16
CA ARG A 85 -10.39 16.72 -3.83
C ARG A 85 -11.57 17.39 -3.15
N GLU A 86 -12.30 18.25 -3.87
CA GLU A 86 -13.49 18.93 -3.34
C GLU A 86 -14.57 17.93 -2.90
N ARG A 87 -14.79 16.87 -3.68
CA ARG A 87 -15.78 15.84 -3.36
C ARG A 87 -15.36 15.01 -2.15
N ARG A 88 -14.08 14.65 -2.03
CA ARG A 88 -13.54 13.97 -0.85
C ARG A 88 -13.72 14.82 0.40
N ASP A 89 -13.37 16.09 0.32
CA ASP A 89 -13.43 17.01 1.46
C ASP A 89 -14.89 17.25 1.88
N ALA A 90 -15.81 17.39 0.92
CA ALA A 90 -17.24 17.49 1.18
C ALA A 90 -17.80 16.21 1.85
N LEU A 91 -17.36 15.03 1.40
CA LEU A 91 -17.76 13.76 1.97
C LEU A 91 -17.24 13.60 3.41
N ALA A 92 -15.97 13.92 3.67
CA ALA A 92 -15.41 13.87 5.02
C ALA A 92 -16.13 14.84 5.97
N ALA A 93 -16.40 16.06 5.50
CA ALA A 93 -17.10 17.09 6.28
C ALA A 93 -18.55 16.70 6.63
N GLU A 94 -19.23 15.87 5.81
CA GLU A 94 -20.57 15.34 6.13
C GLU A 94 -20.58 14.56 7.45
N TYR A 95 -19.45 13.90 7.76
CA TYR A 95 -19.27 13.09 8.97
C TYR A 95 -18.47 13.81 10.07
N GLY A 96 -18.13 15.10 9.89
CA GLY A 96 -17.35 15.87 10.85
C GLY A 96 -15.85 15.53 10.83
N TYR A 97 -15.32 15.22 9.64
CA TYR A 97 -13.91 14.91 9.43
C TYR A 97 -13.25 15.82 8.40
N THR A 98 -11.97 16.09 8.61
CA THR A 98 -11.08 16.78 7.68
C THR A 98 -10.09 15.76 7.10
N ALA A 99 -10.07 15.67 5.77
CA ALA A 99 -9.13 14.80 5.06
C ALA A 99 -7.74 15.46 4.91
N ARG A 100 -6.68 14.66 5.08
CA ARG A 100 -5.29 15.07 4.84
C ARG A 100 -4.52 13.93 4.20
N VAL A 101 -3.72 14.23 3.18
CA VAL A 101 -2.76 13.28 2.60
C VAL A 101 -1.40 13.50 3.25
N ARG A 102 -0.75 12.41 3.67
CA ARG A 102 0.61 12.39 4.18
C ARG A 102 1.49 11.73 3.12
N ASP A 103 2.39 12.51 2.53
CA ASP A 103 3.26 12.04 1.44
C ASP A 103 4.36 11.09 1.93
N GLU A 104 4.73 11.16 3.22
CA GLU A 104 5.86 10.42 3.81
C GLU A 104 5.68 8.90 3.73
N ASP A 105 4.46 8.41 3.94
CA ASP A 105 4.07 7.00 3.96
C ASP A 105 2.84 6.70 3.10
N ASP A 106 2.47 7.67 2.27
CA ASP A 106 1.40 7.55 1.29
C ASP A 106 0.03 7.21 1.91
N ALA A 107 -0.36 7.94 2.94
CA ALA A 107 -1.60 7.70 3.68
C ALA A 107 -2.61 8.83 3.51
N LEU A 108 -3.90 8.47 3.37
CA LEU A 108 -5.02 9.35 3.62
C LEU A 108 -5.40 9.24 5.10
N VAL A 109 -5.43 10.38 5.79
CA VAL A 109 -5.89 10.46 7.18
C VAL A 109 -7.13 11.32 7.25
N LEU A 110 -8.20 10.78 7.84
CA LEU A 110 -9.42 11.50 8.19
C LEU A 110 -9.35 11.86 9.67
N TYR A 111 -9.11 13.13 9.98
CA TYR A 111 -9.10 13.64 11.35
C TYR A 111 -10.48 14.17 11.73
N PRO A 112 -10.98 13.90 12.95
CA PRO A 112 -12.14 14.62 13.47
C PRO A 112 -11.92 16.14 13.38
N ASP A 113 -12.92 16.87 12.87
CA ASP A 113 -12.83 18.31 12.61
C ASP A 113 -12.46 19.11 13.86
N GLU A 114 -12.94 18.68 15.02
CA GLU A 114 -12.65 19.29 16.31
C GLU A 114 -11.17 19.28 16.69
N TRP A 115 -10.37 18.36 16.13
CA TRP A 115 -8.93 18.34 16.32
C TRP A 115 -8.19 19.33 15.43
N MET A 116 -8.84 19.82 14.38
CA MET A 116 -8.21 20.67 13.37
C MET A 116 -8.38 22.15 13.71
N GLU A 117 -7.30 22.90 13.56
CA GLU A 117 -7.31 24.37 13.59
C GLU A 117 -6.30 24.88 12.57
N ASP A 118 -6.75 25.77 11.67
CA ASP A 118 -5.92 26.33 10.59
C ASP A 118 -5.12 25.26 9.80
N GLY A 119 -5.78 24.14 9.48
CA GLY A 119 -5.19 23.02 8.73
C GLY A 119 -4.16 22.17 9.49
N THR A 120 -4.03 22.38 10.81
CA THR A 120 -3.09 21.67 11.66
C THR A 120 -3.81 20.94 12.79
N VAL A 121 -3.37 19.71 13.08
CA VAL A 121 -3.88 18.93 14.21
C VAL A 121 -3.43 19.58 15.52
N ARG A 122 -4.38 19.81 16.42
CA ARG A 122 -4.16 20.32 17.77
C ARG A 122 -4.07 19.16 18.74
N LEU A 123 -2.85 18.75 19.08
CA LEU A 123 -2.60 17.62 19.98
C LEU A 123 -3.30 17.76 21.34
N ASP A 124 -3.53 19.00 21.81
CA ASP A 124 -4.29 19.30 23.03
C ASP A 124 -5.79 19.00 22.95
N ARG A 125 -6.33 18.77 21.74
CA ARG A 125 -7.73 18.42 21.47
C ARG A 125 -7.92 16.93 21.13
N VAL A 126 -6.83 16.18 21.00
CA VAL A 126 -6.86 14.75 20.72
C VAL A 126 -7.08 14.00 22.03
N GLU A 127 -8.32 13.59 22.26
CA GLU A 127 -8.70 12.80 23.44
C GLU A 127 -8.47 11.30 23.22
N ASP A 128 -8.70 10.83 21.99
CA ASP A 128 -8.63 9.42 21.60
C ASP A 128 -8.18 9.32 20.13
N THR A 129 -6.96 8.81 19.90
CA THR A 129 -6.38 8.68 18.56
C THR A 129 -7.10 7.69 17.66
N ASP A 130 -7.83 6.73 18.24
CA ASP A 130 -8.51 5.67 17.48
C ASP A 130 -9.72 6.20 16.69
N ARG A 131 -10.13 7.45 16.95
CA ARG A 131 -11.18 8.15 16.20
C ARG A 131 -10.73 8.63 14.83
N ALA A 132 -9.43 8.77 14.58
CA ALA A 132 -8.91 9.08 13.25
C ALA A 132 -8.87 7.82 12.38
N VAL A 133 -9.15 7.99 11.09
CA VAL A 133 -9.05 6.89 10.12
C VAL A 133 -7.79 7.09 9.28
N GLU A 134 -6.91 6.11 9.27
CA GLU A 134 -5.73 6.08 8.40
C GLU A 134 -5.91 4.98 7.35
N VAL A 135 -5.78 5.37 6.08
CA VAL A 135 -5.90 4.47 4.93
C VAL A 135 -4.64 4.60 4.08
N SER A 136 -3.95 3.48 3.86
CA SER A 136 -2.81 3.49 2.94
C SER A 136 -3.30 3.62 1.50
N LEU A 137 -2.75 4.60 0.78
CA LEU A 137 -3.00 4.80 -0.64
C LEU A 137 -2.11 3.89 -1.50
N SER A 138 -1.08 3.32 -0.89
CA SER A 138 -0.16 2.29 -1.39
C SER A 138 -0.57 0.87 -0.96
N GLY A 139 -0.17 -0.12 -1.75
CA GLY A 139 -0.27 -1.54 -1.36
C GLY A 139 -1.40 -2.32 -2.07
N PRO A 140 -1.50 -3.64 -1.82
CA PRO A 140 -2.23 -4.63 -2.64
C PRO A 140 -3.77 -4.57 -2.56
N GLY A 141 -4.35 -3.47 -2.07
CA GLY A 141 -5.80 -3.37 -1.80
C GLY A 141 -6.70 -3.47 -3.03
N ASP A 142 -6.17 -3.18 -4.23
CA ASP A 142 -6.90 -3.27 -5.50
C ASP A 142 -6.21 -4.28 -6.44
N ALA A 143 -6.88 -5.40 -6.72
CA ALA A 143 -6.35 -6.49 -7.52
C ALA A 143 -6.26 -6.16 -9.03
N ASP A 144 -7.14 -5.30 -9.54
CA ASP A 144 -7.10 -4.86 -10.93
C ASP A 144 -5.95 -3.87 -11.13
N ARG A 145 -5.83 -2.91 -10.20
CA ARG A 145 -4.69 -1.98 -10.14
C ARG A 145 -3.37 -2.72 -9.98
N TYR A 146 -3.31 -3.73 -9.11
CA TYR A 146 -2.12 -4.58 -8.96
C TYR A 146 -1.71 -5.19 -10.29
N ARG A 147 -2.64 -5.76 -11.05
CA ARG A 147 -2.35 -6.38 -12.35
C ARG A 147 -1.80 -5.36 -13.36
N GLN A 148 -2.41 -4.18 -13.45
CA GLN A 148 -1.98 -3.13 -14.36
C GLN A 148 -0.56 -2.64 -14.02
N VAL A 149 -0.33 -2.31 -12.74
CA VAL A 149 0.98 -1.86 -12.24
C VAL A 149 2.04 -2.94 -12.40
N ALA A 150 1.73 -4.20 -12.08
CA ALA A 150 2.66 -5.30 -12.24
C ALA A 150 3.06 -5.50 -13.71
N ALA A 151 2.10 -5.40 -14.64
CA ALA A 151 2.38 -5.50 -16.06
C ALA A 151 3.26 -4.35 -16.58
N TYR A 152 3.00 -3.11 -16.15
CA TYR A 152 3.85 -1.96 -16.48
C TYR A 152 5.28 -2.14 -15.95
N ASN A 153 5.42 -2.44 -14.66
CA ASN A 153 6.73 -2.63 -14.04
C ASN A 153 7.53 -3.79 -14.66
N GLU A 154 6.85 -4.88 -15.04
CA GLU A 154 7.46 -5.99 -15.77
C GLU A 154 7.93 -5.56 -17.17
N ALA A 155 7.13 -4.77 -17.91
CA ALA A 155 7.51 -4.24 -19.20
C ALA A 155 8.73 -3.30 -19.12
N VAL A 156 8.82 -2.45 -18.08
CA VAL A 156 10.00 -1.63 -17.84
C VAL A 156 11.22 -2.51 -17.55
N ALA A 157 11.08 -3.53 -16.70
CA ALA A 157 12.19 -4.43 -16.39
C ALA A 157 12.68 -5.21 -17.63
N GLU A 158 11.77 -5.71 -18.48
CA GLU A 158 12.12 -6.32 -19.76
C GLU A 158 12.86 -5.34 -20.68
N ALA A 159 12.38 -4.09 -20.79
CA ALA A 159 13.02 -3.09 -21.62
C ALA A 159 14.43 -2.71 -21.12
N VAL A 160 14.65 -2.66 -19.81
CA VAL A 160 16.00 -2.49 -19.24
C VAL A 160 16.87 -3.71 -19.59
N ALA A 161 16.34 -4.93 -19.44
CA ALA A 161 17.07 -6.15 -19.79
C ALA A 161 17.49 -6.23 -21.27
N ASP A 162 16.68 -5.68 -22.17
CA ASP A 162 16.97 -5.64 -23.60
C ASP A 162 18.01 -4.56 -23.98
N ARG A 163 18.05 -3.45 -23.25
CA ARG A 163 18.84 -2.25 -23.62
C ARG A 163 20.15 -2.12 -22.86
N GLU A 164 20.19 -2.64 -21.64
CA GLU A 164 21.20 -2.30 -20.65
C GLU A 164 22.01 -3.53 -20.20
N PRO A 165 23.23 -3.32 -19.67
CA PRO A 165 24.01 -4.39 -19.04
C PRO A 165 23.25 -5.15 -17.93
N ASP A 166 23.62 -6.44 -17.76
CA ASP A 166 23.01 -7.37 -16.79
C ASP A 166 22.89 -6.81 -15.35
N VAL A 167 23.82 -5.94 -14.94
CA VAL A 167 23.80 -5.32 -13.60
C VAL A 167 22.57 -4.45 -13.39
N HIS A 168 22.17 -3.69 -14.42
CA HIS A 168 20.98 -2.85 -14.39
C HIS A 168 19.72 -3.69 -14.57
N ALA A 169 19.75 -4.67 -15.48
CA ALA A 169 18.63 -5.59 -15.74
C ALA A 169 18.17 -6.31 -14.46
N ARG A 170 19.09 -6.92 -13.72
CA ARG A 170 18.73 -7.63 -12.47
C ARG A 170 18.26 -6.71 -11.35
N THR A 171 18.80 -5.49 -11.30
CA THR A 171 18.32 -4.48 -10.36
C THR A 171 16.89 -4.07 -10.72
N ALA A 172 16.59 -3.90 -12.01
CA ALA A 172 15.26 -3.58 -12.52
C ALA A 172 14.23 -4.66 -12.19
N GLU A 173 14.55 -5.93 -12.40
CA GLU A 173 13.67 -7.06 -12.02
C GLU A 173 13.30 -7.02 -10.53
N THR A 174 14.30 -6.82 -9.66
CA THR A 174 14.08 -6.79 -8.20
C THR A 174 13.30 -5.54 -7.79
N PHE A 175 13.57 -4.41 -8.43
CA PHE A 175 12.90 -3.14 -8.17
C PHE A 175 11.44 -3.15 -8.64
N ALA A 176 11.16 -3.71 -9.82
CA ALA A 176 9.80 -3.94 -10.30
C ALA A 176 9.01 -4.80 -9.32
N ALA A 177 9.58 -5.90 -8.84
CA ALA A 177 8.95 -6.76 -7.84
C ALA A 177 8.68 -6.03 -6.51
N PHE A 178 9.60 -5.16 -6.08
CA PHE A 178 9.42 -4.31 -4.89
C PHE A 178 8.24 -3.35 -5.07
N MET A 179 8.28 -2.55 -6.14
CA MET A 179 7.28 -1.52 -6.42
C MET A 179 5.88 -2.11 -6.63
N SER A 180 5.78 -3.24 -7.34
CA SER A 180 4.50 -3.93 -7.54
C SER A 180 3.95 -4.57 -6.27
N ASN A 181 4.78 -5.20 -5.45
CA ASN A 181 4.28 -5.96 -4.29
C ASN A 181 4.13 -5.12 -3.01
N HIS A 182 5.03 -4.17 -2.76
CA HIS A 182 4.99 -3.35 -1.53
C HIS A 182 4.15 -2.09 -1.70
N TYR A 183 4.19 -1.44 -2.87
CA TYR A 183 3.53 -0.16 -3.05
C TYR A 183 2.38 -0.16 -4.05
N VAL A 184 2.32 -1.14 -4.95
CA VAL A 184 1.40 -1.14 -6.09
C VAL A 184 1.49 0.21 -6.81
N ARG A 185 2.74 0.58 -7.14
CA ARG A 185 3.06 1.79 -7.91
C ARG A 185 3.94 1.51 -9.12
N PRO A 186 3.84 2.36 -10.17
CA PRO A 186 4.83 2.42 -11.24
C PRO A 186 6.25 2.63 -10.70
N VAL A 187 7.25 2.06 -11.37
CA VAL A 187 8.67 2.16 -10.97
C VAL A 187 9.24 3.58 -11.09
N ASP A 188 8.72 4.38 -12.00
CA ASP A 188 9.07 5.79 -12.23
C ASP A 188 8.41 6.76 -11.25
N ASP A 189 7.34 6.36 -10.56
CA ASP A 189 6.72 7.12 -9.46
C ASP A 189 7.38 6.84 -8.08
N ALA A 190 8.54 6.20 -8.06
CA ALA A 190 9.24 5.87 -6.83
C ALA A 190 9.84 7.10 -6.13
N THR A 191 9.34 7.41 -4.94
CA THR A 191 9.88 8.51 -4.11
C THR A 191 11.31 8.24 -3.61
N PRO A 192 12.06 9.27 -3.17
CA PRO A 192 13.38 9.09 -2.59
C PRO A 192 13.42 8.16 -1.38
N ALA A 193 12.38 8.16 -0.54
CA ALA A 193 12.29 7.28 0.62
C ALA A 193 12.13 5.82 0.20
N MET A 194 11.30 5.55 -0.79
CA MET A 194 11.09 4.21 -1.35
C MET A 194 12.36 3.68 -2.02
N ARG A 195 13.08 4.54 -2.74
CA ARG A 195 14.39 4.19 -3.32
C ARG A 195 15.42 3.87 -2.24
N ALA A 196 15.42 4.59 -1.11
CA ALA A 196 16.29 4.29 0.02
C ALA A 196 15.93 2.95 0.68
N GLU A 197 14.65 2.70 0.97
CA GLU A 197 14.15 1.43 1.50
C GLU A 197 14.54 0.26 0.58
N PHE A 198 14.37 0.44 -0.72
CA PHE A 198 14.79 -0.56 -1.71
C PHE A 198 16.27 -0.94 -1.56
N ARG A 199 17.17 0.05 -1.55
CA ARG A 199 18.61 -0.18 -1.48
C ARG A 199 19.05 -0.79 -0.16
N GLU A 200 18.57 -0.21 0.93
CA GLU A 200 19.09 -0.49 2.27
C GLU A 200 18.48 -1.76 2.86
N GLU A 201 17.24 -2.09 2.47
CA GLU A 201 16.49 -3.18 3.08
C GLU A 201 16.07 -4.24 2.07
N TYR A 202 15.28 -3.87 1.06
CA TYR A 202 14.60 -4.85 0.22
C TYR A 202 15.57 -5.62 -0.68
N LEU A 203 16.48 -4.92 -1.37
CA LEU A 203 17.43 -5.50 -2.30
C LEU A 203 18.33 -6.50 -1.59
N VAL A 204 18.88 -6.13 -0.43
CA VAL A 204 19.77 -6.98 0.36
C VAL A 204 19.05 -8.24 0.85
N ARG A 205 17.78 -8.12 1.27
CA ARG A 205 17.00 -9.22 1.81
C ARG A 205 16.43 -10.16 0.75
N ASN A 206 16.04 -9.63 -0.40
CA ASN A 206 15.26 -10.37 -1.40
C ASN A 206 15.98 -10.59 -2.73
N GLY A 207 16.82 -9.64 -3.15
CA GLY A 207 17.53 -9.69 -4.43
C GLY A 207 18.88 -10.39 -4.38
N TRP A 208 19.47 -10.55 -3.19
CA TRP A 208 20.79 -11.17 -2.99
C TRP A 208 21.87 -10.57 -3.92
N PRO A 209 22.08 -9.25 -3.87
CA PRO A 209 22.85 -8.54 -4.87
C PRO A 209 24.34 -8.92 -4.84
N THR A 210 25.00 -8.81 -5.99
CA THR A 210 26.46 -8.82 -6.06
C THR A 210 27.03 -7.48 -5.57
N ASP A 211 28.32 -7.45 -5.22
CA ASP A 211 29.01 -6.19 -4.87
C ASP A 211 28.91 -5.16 -6.02
N GLU A 212 29.01 -5.62 -7.27
CA GLU A 212 28.85 -4.79 -8.46
C GLU A 212 27.44 -4.20 -8.57
N GLN A 213 26.39 -4.95 -8.21
CA GLN A 213 25.03 -4.43 -8.16
C GLN A 213 24.84 -3.41 -7.05
N LEU A 214 25.43 -3.62 -5.88
CA LEU A 214 25.39 -2.65 -4.78
C LEU A 214 26.10 -1.34 -5.16
N ASP A 215 27.27 -1.43 -5.79
CA ASP A 215 28.02 -0.26 -6.24
C ASP A 215 27.29 0.51 -7.37
N ALA A 216 26.54 -0.20 -8.22
CA ALA A 216 25.80 0.37 -9.35
C ALA A 216 24.32 0.66 -9.06
N VAL A 217 23.83 0.47 -7.82
CA VAL A 217 22.38 0.50 -7.55
C VAL A 217 21.76 1.87 -7.83
N ASP A 218 22.46 2.94 -7.48
CA ASP A 218 22.00 4.31 -7.74
C ASP A 218 21.90 4.62 -9.23
N GLU A 219 22.92 4.22 -9.98
CA GLU A 219 22.95 4.33 -11.43
C GLU A 219 21.84 3.49 -12.06
N SER A 220 21.63 2.27 -11.57
CA SER A 220 20.57 1.38 -12.05
C SER A 220 19.19 1.98 -11.85
N LEU A 221 18.91 2.63 -10.71
CA LEU A 221 17.64 3.29 -10.48
C LEU A 221 17.41 4.48 -11.43
N SER A 222 18.46 5.23 -11.77
CA SER A 222 18.37 6.29 -12.79
C SER A 222 18.17 5.74 -14.20
N VAL A 223 18.78 4.60 -14.52
CA VAL A 223 18.59 3.91 -15.81
C VAL A 223 17.14 3.41 -15.95
N ILE A 224 16.59 2.81 -14.89
CA ILE A 224 15.19 2.34 -14.87
C ILE A 224 14.23 3.51 -15.12
N GLU A 225 14.40 4.62 -14.41
CA GLU A 225 13.59 5.83 -14.59
C GLU A 225 13.69 6.38 -16.03
N SER A 226 14.89 6.37 -16.61
CA SER A 226 15.07 6.80 -18.01
C SER A 226 14.39 5.87 -19.01
N VAL A 227 14.44 4.55 -18.80
CA VAL A 227 13.81 3.57 -19.69
C VAL A 227 12.28 3.60 -19.53
N ALA A 228 11.78 3.81 -18.32
CA ALA A 228 10.37 3.96 -18.04
C ALA A 228 9.75 5.15 -18.81
N GLY A 229 10.45 6.29 -18.88
CA GLY A 229 10.00 7.44 -19.67
C GLY A 229 9.94 7.22 -21.20
N ASP A 230 10.50 6.12 -21.71
CA ASP A 230 10.39 5.72 -23.12
C ASP A 230 9.23 4.71 -23.36
N ILE A 231 8.51 4.31 -22.31
CA ILE A 231 7.42 3.33 -22.35
C ILE A 231 6.13 4.07 -21.98
N ASP A 232 5.16 4.06 -22.88
CA ASP A 232 3.83 4.63 -22.60
C ASP A 232 3.21 3.90 -21.39
N ASP A 233 2.77 4.66 -20.37
CA ASP A 233 2.09 4.11 -19.19
C ASP A 233 0.68 3.60 -19.61
N PRO A 234 0.32 2.33 -19.34
CA PRO A 234 -1.02 1.83 -19.63
C PRO A 234 -2.14 2.53 -18.83
N ALA A 235 -1.85 3.41 -17.87
CA ALA A 235 -2.85 4.28 -17.26
C ALA A 235 -3.36 5.39 -18.22
N ASP A 236 -2.53 5.84 -19.17
CA ASP A 236 -2.91 6.86 -20.17
C ASP A 236 -3.98 6.34 -21.16
N ASP A 237 -4.03 5.04 -21.42
CA ASP A 237 -4.93 4.43 -22.42
C ASP A 237 -6.40 4.36 -21.97
N SER A 238 -6.71 4.72 -20.72
CA SER A 238 -8.09 4.72 -20.19
C SER A 238 -8.92 5.95 -20.62
N ALA A 239 -8.28 6.98 -21.17
CA ALA A 239 -8.93 8.23 -21.59
C ALA A 239 -9.63 8.16 -22.95
N ASP A 240 -9.38 7.13 -23.78
CA ASP A 240 -9.81 7.10 -25.19
C ASP A 240 -11.10 6.29 -25.48
N VAL A 241 -11.82 5.83 -24.46
CA VAL A 241 -13.05 5.01 -24.63
C VAL A 241 -14.33 5.76 -24.29
N ASP A 242 -14.51 7.00 -24.75
CA ASP A 242 -15.86 7.58 -24.86
C ASP A 242 -15.96 8.59 -26.02
N GLY A 243 -16.06 8.07 -27.26
CA GLY A 243 -16.03 8.95 -28.43
C GLY A 243 -16.49 8.32 -29.73
N SER A 244 -17.46 7.41 -29.74
CA SER A 244 -18.19 7.04 -30.96
C SER A 244 -19.49 6.31 -30.67
N ALA A 245 -20.55 7.06 -30.39
CA ALA A 245 -21.92 6.64 -30.66
C ALA A 245 -22.50 7.59 -31.71
N ASP A 246 -22.34 7.16 -32.96
CA ASP A 246 -22.91 7.73 -34.19
C ASP A 246 -24.45 7.71 -34.09
N ASP A 247 -25.09 8.87 -34.28
CA ASP A 247 -26.55 9.04 -34.28
C ASP A 247 -27.04 9.07 -35.75
N PRO A 248 -27.85 8.11 -36.22
CA PRO A 248 -28.41 8.17 -37.57
C PRO A 248 -29.78 8.86 -37.58
N ALA A 249 -29.87 9.95 -38.36
CA ALA A 249 -31.13 10.53 -38.85
C ALA A 249 -31.29 10.32 -40.38
#